data_AF-A0A370GCH4-F1
#
_entry.id   AF-A0A370GCH4-F1
#
_cell.length_a   1.000
_cell.length_b   1.000
_cell.length_c   1.000
_cell.angle_alpha   90.00
_cell.angle_beta   90.00
_cell.angle_gamma   90.00
#
_symmetry.space_group_name_H-M   'P 1'
#
loop_
_entity.id
_entity.type
_entity.pdbx_description
1 polymer ?
#
loop_
_entity_poly.entity_id
_entity_poly.type
_entity_poly.pdbx_seq_one_letter_code
_entity_poly.pdbx_strand_id
1 'polypeptide(L)'
;MDSFNSDRATDRFLPPRAEGQSRFPIARIARVAICAVFYGLFYFVQQVTELLAPLVLILGVGWSALPHIAGAIGTSAAAADPQTRDIVTHVAGTIPHQIVVGSHIVTAASLVTDGLLMMAAAALCATLAAVAAREM
;
A
#
# COMPACT_ATOMS: atom_id res chain seq x y z
N MET A 1 11.30 -18.22 82.32
CA MET A 1 10.32 -19.27 81.94
C MET A 1 9.68 -18.81 80.66
N ASP A 2 10.37 -19.11 79.56
CA ASP A 2 9.90 -18.92 78.20
C ASP A 2 9.00 -20.10 77.84
N SER A 3 7.79 -19.83 77.36
CA SER A 3 7.10 -20.77 76.48
C SER A 3 6.11 -20.08 75.57
N PHE A 4 6.57 -19.96 74.32
CA PHE A 4 5.86 -20.40 73.13
C PHE A 4 4.41 -19.94 72.94
N ASN A 5 4.28 -18.86 72.17
CA ASN A 5 3.20 -18.78 71.19
C ASN A 5 3.69 -18.08 69.91
N SER A 6 4.67 -18.71 69.25
CA SER A 6 5.24 -18.25 67.96
C SER A 6 4.73 -19.03 66.74
N ASP A 7 3.66 -19.83 66.90
CA ASP A 7 3.12 -20.67 65.82
C ASP A 7 1.93 -20.05 65.08
N ARG A 8 1.37 -18.91 65.53
CA ARG A 8 0.18 -18.32 64.87
C ARG A 8 0.45 -17.14 63.94
N ALA A 9 1.67 -16.61 63.93
CA ALA A 9 2.00 -15.42 63.13
C ALA A 9 2.53 -15.76 61.73
N THR A 10 3.02 -16.98 61.52
CA THR A 10 3.80 -17.34 60.32
C THR A 10 2.98 -18.02 59.22
N ASP A 11 1.77 -18.49 59.51
CA ASP A 11 0.91 -19.18 58.53
C ASP A 11 0.09 -18.24 57.62
N ARG A 12 0.16 -16.91 57.83
CA ARG A 12 -0.60 -15.94 57.03
C ARG A 12 0.13 -15.43 55.77
N PHE A 13 1.36 -15.89 55.53
CA PHE A 13 2.20 -15.46 54.40
C PHE A 13 2.64 -16.60 53.48
N LEU A 14 1.74 -17.53 53.19
CA LEU A 14 1.89 -18.43 52.05
C LEU A 14 0.79 -18.11 51.03
N PRO A 15 1.13 -17.54 49.85
CA PRO A 15 0.33 -17.74 48.66
C PRO A 15 0.95 -18.87 47.82
N PRO A 16 0.45 -20.12 47.90
CA PRO A 16 0.79 -21.11 46.90
C PRO A 16 -0.48 -21.77 46.39
N ARG A 17 -1.03 -21.20 45.32
CA ARG A 17 -1.29 -21.94 44.08
C ARG A 17 -1.83 -20.97 43.04
N ALA A 18 -0.93 -20.51 42.18
CA ALA A 18 -1.28 -20.14 40.82
C ALA A 18 -1.66 -21.42 40.04
N GLU A 19 -2.71 -22.12 40.49
CA GLU A 19 -3.36 -23.18 39.72
C GLU A 19 -4.59 -22.59 39.05
N GLY A 20 -4.30 -21.66 38.13
CA GLY A 20 -5.18 -21.21 37.06
C GLY A 20 -4.54 -21.53 35.72
N GLN A 21 -4.11 -22.80 35.60
CA GLN A 21 -3.83 -23.56 34.39
C GLN A 21 -4.00 -22.77 33.08
N SER A 22 -2.87 -22.31 32.56
CA SER A 22 -2.67 -21.73 31.24
C SER A 22 -3.00 -22.74 30.14
N ARG A 23 -4.29 -22.98 29.88
CA ARG A 23 -4.77 -23.75 28.72
C ARG A 23 -4.75 -22.96 27.40
N PHE A 24 -4.29 -21.70 27.42
CA PHE A 24 -4.35 -20.79 26.28
C PHE A 24 -3.05 -20.02 25.89
N PRO A 25 -1.82 -20.35 26.33
CA PRO A 25 -0.63 -19.62 25.87
C PRO A 25 -0.35 -19.89 24.39
N ILE A 26 -0.47 -21.14 23.94
CA ILE A 26 -0.21 -21.53 22.55
C ILE A 26 -1.26 -20.95 21.60
N ALA A 27 -2.55 -21.02 21.96
CA ALA A 27 -3.62 -20.46 21.14
C ALA A 27 -3.52 -18.93 21.01
N ARG A 28 -3.12 -18.23 22.07
CA ARG A 28 -2.86 -16.78 22.03
C ARG A 28 -1.64 -16.46 21.16
N ILE A 29 -0.53 -17.18 21.33
CA ILE A 29 0.68 -17.00 20.51
C ILE A 29 0.37 -17.26 19.03
N ALA A 30 -0.39 -18.32 18.72
CA ALA A 30 -0.80 -18.63 17.35
C ALA A 30 -1.66 -17.51 16.74
N ARG A 31 -2.64 -16.98 17.49
CA ARG A 31 -3.45 -15.83 17.04
C ARG A 31 -2.58 -14.61 16.76
N VAL A 32 -1.69 -14.24 17.70
CA VAL A 32 -0.78 -13.09 17.54
C VAL A 32 0.14 -13.29 16.34
N ALA A 33 0.69 -14.48 16.14
CA ALA A 33 1.55 -14.79 15.00
C ALA A 33 0.79 -14.69 13.67
N ILE A 34 -0.44 -15.22 13.60
CA ILE A 34 -1.30 -15.11 12.42
C ILE A 34 -1.61 -13.63 12.12
N CYS A 35 -2.04 -12.87 13.13
CA CYS A 35 -2.27 -11.44 12.98
C CYS A 35 -1.00 -10.72 12.51
N ALA A 36 0.19 -11.09 13.01
CA ALA A 36 1.45 -10.44 12.68
C ALA A 36 1.83 -10.66 11.21
N VAL A 37 1.61 -11.88 10.69
CA VAL A 37 1.81 -12.18 9.27
C VAL A 37 0.88 -11.35 8.40
N PHE A 38 -0.41 -11.28 8.73
CA PHE A 38 -1.36 -10.47 7.96
C PHE A 38 -1.06 -8.97 8.04
N TYR A 39 -0.75 -8.47 9.23
CA TYR A 39 -0.35 -7.09 9.44
C TYR A 39 0.87 -6.72 8.60
N GLY A 40 1.92 -7.55 8.63
CA GLY A 40 3.12 -7.37 7.83
C GLY A 40 2.83 -7.41 6.33
N LEU A 41 2.00 -8.35 5.88
CA LEU A 41 1.61 -8.48 4.47
C LEU A 41 0.86 -7.23 3.97
N PHE A 42 -0.12 -6.73 4.73
CA PHE A 42 -0.86 -5.53 4.36
C PHE A 42 0.04 -4.30 4.32
N TYR A 43 0.93 -4.13 5.29
CA TYR A 43 1.91 -3.06 5.28
C TYR A 43 2.86 -3.15 4.08
N PHE A 44 3.32 -4.35 3.74
CA PHE A 44 4.18 -4.56 2.59
C PHE A 44 3.47 -4.16 1.30
N VAL A 45 2.24 -4.64 1.08
CA VAL A 45 1.44 -4.28 -0.10
C VAL A 45 1.23 -2.77 -0.14
N GLN A 46 0.87 -2.15 0.98
CA GLN A 46 0.70 -0.70 1.09
C GLN A 46 1.98 0.06 0.70
N GLN A 47 3.15 -0.35 1.18
CA GLN A 47 4.41 0.33 0.84
C GLN A 47 4.73 0.20 -0.65
N VAL A 48 4.54 -0.99 -1.22
CA VAL A 48 4.76 -1.21 -2.66
C VAL A 48 3.79 -0.37 -3.49
N THR A 49 2.51 -0.33 -3.10
CA THR A 49 1.50 0.45 -3.84
C THR A 49 1.66 1.96 -3.65
N GLU A 50 1.99 2.44 -2.46
CA GLU A 50 2.31 3.86 -2.22
C GLU A 50 3.50 4.34 -3.04
N LEU A 51 4.48 3.46 -3.31
CA LEU A 51 5.61 3.78 -4.17
C LEU A 51 5.25 3.72 -5.66
N LEU A 52 4.53 2.67 -6.09
CA LEU A 52 4.29 2.43 -7.53
C LEU A 52 3.13 3.26 -8.09
N ALA A 53 2.06 3.46 -7.32
CA ALA A 53 0.89 4.24 -7.73
C ALA A 53 1.25 5.64 -8.27
N PRO A 54 2.04 6.48 -7.58
CA PRO A 54 2.40 7.80 -8.10
C PRO A 54 3.22 7.71 -9.40
N LEU A 55 4.11 6.72 -9.53
CA LEU A 55 4.90 6.55 -10.77
C LEU A 55 4.00 6.19 -11.96
N VAL A 56 3.07 5.26 -11.75
CA VAL A 56 2.09 4.84 -12.76
C VAL A 56 1.17 5.99 -13.14
N LEU A 57 0.70 6.78 -12.15
CA LEU A 57 -0.14 7.96 -12.39
C LEU A 57 0.61 9.05 -13.18
N ILE A 58 1.84 9.36 -12.80
CA ILE A 58 2.67 10.35 -13.52
C ILE A 58 2.87 9.90 -14.97
N LEU A 59 3.15 8.61 -15.19
CA LEU A 59 3.32 8.08 -16.53
C LEU A 59 2.02 8.13 -17.35
N GLY A 60 0.89 7.73 -16.76
CA GLY A 60 -0.41 7.74 -17.42
C GLY A 60 -0.89 9.15 -17.75
N VAL A 61 -0.86 10.07 -16.79
CA VAL A 61 -1.23 11.48 -16.99
C VAL A 61 -0.27 12.16 -17.97
N GLY A 62 1.04 11.93 -17.80
CA GLY A 62 2.07 12.48 -18.69
C GLY A 62 1.84 12.05 -20.13
N TRP A 63 1.59 10.76 -20.37
CA TRP A 63 1.29 10.24 -21.70
C TRP A 63 -0.04 10.80 -22.25
N SER A 64 -1.09 10.89 -21.44
CA SER A 64 -2.35 11.51 -21.86
C SER A 64 -2.19 12.98 -22.25
N ALA A 65 -1.25 13.69 -21.63
CA ALA A 65 -1.00 15.11 -21.89
C ALA A 65 -0.16 15.35 -23.16
N LEU A 66 0.73 14.41 -23.54
CA LEU A 66 1.60 14.53 -24.71
C LEU A 66 0.91 14.99 -26.01
N PRO A 67 -0.18 14.35 -26.49
CA PRO A 67 -0.82 14.76 -27.73
C PRO A 67 -1.47 16.15 -27.63
N HIS A 68 -1.98 16.52 -26.45
CA HIS A 68 -2.59 17.83 -26.21
C HIS A 68 -1.53 18.94 -26.23
N ILE A 69 -0.37 18.71 -25.62
CA ILE A 69 0.76 19.65 -25.62
C ILE A 69 1.31 19.82 -27.05
N ALA A 70 1.50 18.72 -27.78
CA ALA A 70 1.97 18.76 -29.16
C ALA A 70 0.99 19.52 -30.09
N GLY A 71 -0.32 19.30 -29.91
CA GLY A 71 -1.35 20.04 -30.64
C GLY A 71 -1.34 21.54 -30.35
N ALA A 72 -1.22 21.93 -29.07
CA ALA A 72 -1.13 23.34 -28.67
C ALA A 72 0.11 24.03 -29.28
N ILE A 73 1.28 23.38 -29.22
CA ILE A 73 2.51 23.90 -29.86
C ILE A 73 2.32 24.01 -31.37
N GLY A 74 1.67 23.03 -32.01
CA GLY A 74 1.37 23.06 -33.45
C GLY A 74 0.52 24.26 -33.85
N THR A 75 -0.46 24.64 -33.04
CA THR A 75 -1.27 25.85 -33.30
C THR A 75 -0.49 27.16 -33.13
N SER A 76 0.43 27.24 -32.16
CA SER A 76 1.30 28.41 -31.97
C SER A 76 2.40 28.50 -33.03
N ALA A 77 3.00 27.36 -33.42
CA ALA A 77 4.02 27.27 -34.46
C ALA A 77 3.45 27.57 -35.86
N ALA A 78 2.18 27.22 -36.11
CA ALA A 78 1.47 27.56 -37.35
C ALA A 78 1.32 29.08 -37.57
N ALA A 79 1.41 29.89 -36.51
CA ALA A 79 1.44 31.35 -36.61
C ALA A 79 2.83 31.90 -36.98
N ALA A 80 3.89 31.10 -36.84
CA ALA A 80 5.28 31.52 -37.05
C ALA A 80 5.85 31.07 -38.41
N ASP A 81 5.60 29.81 -38.84
CA ASP A 81 6.12 29.29 -40.10
C ASP A 81 5.42 27.97 -40.54
N PRO A 82 4.92 27.87 -41.79
CA PRO A 82 4.25 26.67 -42.30
C PRO A 82 5.14 25.42 -42.37
N GLN A 83 6.46 25.54 -42.52
CA GLN A 83 7.37 24.39 -42.52
C GLN A 83 7.50 23.79 -41.12
N THR A 84 7.52 24.64 -40.09
CA THR A 84 7.52 24.21 -38.67
C THR A 84 6.21 23.49 -38.30
N ARG A 85 5.07 23.90 -38.88
CA ARG A 85 3.78 23.24 -38.67
C ARG A 85 3.79 21.78 -39.12
N ASP A 86 4.33 21.49 -40.31
CA ASP A 86 4.38 20.13 -40.86
C ASP A 86 5.27 19.19 -40.03
N ILE A 87 6.37 19.71 -39.47
CA ILE A 87 7.24 18.95 -38.57
C ILE A 87 6.50 18.62 -37.27
N VAL A 88 5.81 19.59 -36.67
CA VAL A 88 5.08 19.39 -35.41
C VAL A 88 3.90 18.44 -35.59
N THR A 89 3.14 18.54 -36.67
CA THR A 89 2.01 17.62 -36.95
C THR A 89 2.50 16.21 -37.24
N HIS A 90 3.62 16.04 -37.95
CA HIS A 90 4.21 14.73 -38.18
C HIS A 90 4.66 14.08 -36.87
N VAL A 91 5.35 14.83 -36.00
CA VAL A 91 5.81 14.33 -34.70
C VAL A 91 4.63 14.00 -33.77
N ALA A 92 3.61 14.86 -33.71
CA ALA A 92 2.40 14.63 -32.91
C ALA A 92 1.64 13.37 -33.35
N GLY A 93 1.56 13.12 -34.67
CA GLY A 93 0.91 11.94 -35.23
C GLY A 93 1.68 10.63 -35.02
N THR A 94 2.94 10.71 -34.59
CA THR A 94 3.77 9.52 -34.30
C THR A 94 3.66 9.07 -32.84
N ILE A 95 2.99 9.85 -31.97
CA ILE A 95 2.79 9.51 -30.56
C ILE A 95 1.76 8.36 -30.49
N PRO A 96 2.15 7.17 -30.00
CA PRO A 96 1.26 6.02 -29.98
C PRO A 96 0.15 6.21 -28.93
N HIS A 97 -1.09 5.88 -29.29
CA HIS A 97 -2.23 5.84 -28.36
C HIS A 97 -2.26 4.56 -27.50
N GLN A 98 -1.60 3.51 -27.97
CA GLN A 98 -1.48 2.25 -27.29
C GLN A 98 -0.09 1.66 -27.56
N ILE A 99 0.49 1.02 -26.55
CA ILE A 99 1.71 0.22 -26.70
C ILE A 99 1.35 -1.22 -26.34
N VAL A 100 1.74 -2.16 -27.19
CA VAL A 100 1.58 -3.59 -26.91
C VAL A 100 2.84 -4.08 -26.22
N VAL A 101 2.69 -4.57 -24.99
CA VAL A 101 3.77 -5.19 -24.21
C VAL A 101 3.42 -6.66 -24.02
N GLY A 102 4.10 -7.54 -24.74
CA GLY A 102 3.74 -8.96 -24.80
C GLY A 102 2.35 -9.16 -25.39
N SER A 103 1.40 -9.68 -24.59
CA SER A 103 -0.01 -9.84 -24.96
C SER A 103 -0.94 -8.78 -24.35
N HIS A 104 -0.39 -7.76 -23.67
CA HIS A 104 -1.18 -6.72 -23.00
C HIS A 104 -1.14 -5.40 -23.77
N ILE A 105 -2.30 -4.76 -23.89
CA ILE A 105 -2.44 -3.43 -24.46
C ILE A 105 -2.34 -2.43 -23.33
N VAL A 106 -1.31 -1.59 -23.36
CA VAL A 106 -1.10 -0.51 -22.40
C VAL A 106 -1.52 0.80 -23.05
N THR A 107 -2.43 1.52 -22.39
CA THR A 107 -2.90 2.85 -22.80
C THR A 107 -2.66 3.84 -21.66
N ALA A 108 -2.68 5.14 -21.96
CA ALA A 108 -2.61 6.17 -20.92
C ALA A 108 -3.74 6.02 -19.88
N ALA A 109 -4.96 5.71 -20.35
CA ALA A 109 -6.12 5.51 -19.48
C ALA A 109 -6.00 4.27 -18.59
N SER A 110 -5.44 3.17 -19.10
CA SER A 110 -5.22 1.97 -18.27
C SER A 110 -4.19 2.25 -17.17
N LEU A 111 -3.10 2.96 -17.48
CA LEU A 111 -2.12 3.38 -16.48
C LEU A 111 -2.76 4.25 -15.39
N VAL A 112 -3.52 5.29 -15.76
CA VAL A 112 -4.21 6.13 -14.76
C VAL A 112 -5.14 5.30 -13.88
N THR A 113 -5.93 4.42 -14.49
CA THR A 113 -6.87 3.54 -13.77
C THR A 113 -6.14 2.61 -12.80
N ASP A 114 -5.06 1.97 -13.26
CA ASP A 114 -4.23 1.08 -12.44
C ASP A 114 -3.64 1.84 -11.26
N GLY A 115 -3.09 3.03 -11.48
CA GLY A 115 -2.55 3.88 -10.41
C GLY A 115 -3.59 4.27 -9.35
N LEU A 116 -4.82 4.61 -9.78
CA LEU A 116 -5.93 4.89 -8.86
C LEU A 116 -6.35 3.63 -8.08
N LEU A 117 -6.43 2.48 -8.74
CA LEU A 117 -6.74 1.20 -8.09
C LEU A 117 -5.66 0.81 -7.09
N MET A 118 -4.39 1.09 -7.37
CA MET A 118 -3.29 0.87 -6.43
C MET A 118 -3.42 1.76 -5.18
N MET A 119 -3.84 3.01 -5.32
CA MET A 119 -4.12 3.87 -4.16
C MET A 119 -5.31 3.37 -3.34
N ALA A 120 -6.38 2.92 -4.00
CA ALA A 120 -7.51 2.30 -3.32
C ALA A 120 -7.08 1.03 -2.57
N ALA A 121 -6.24 0.19 -3.20
CA ALA A 121 -5.67 -1.00 -2.57
C ALA A 121 -4.79 -0.65 -1.36
N ALA A 122 -3.98 0.42 -1.44
CA ALA A 122 -3.17 0.91 -0.33
C ALA A 122 -4.05 1.31 0.88
N ALA A 123 -5.11 2.08 0.63
CA ALA A 123 -6.06 2.49 1.66
C ALA A 123 -6.78 1.29 2.30
N LEU A 124 -7.19 0.31 1.50
CA LEU A 124 -7.79 -0.93 2.00
C LEU A 124 -6.79 -1.70 2.88
N CYS A 125 -5.54 -1.85 2.44
CA CYS A 125 -4.49 -2.51 3.23
C CYS A 125 -4.26 -1.78 4.56
N ALA A 126 -4.21 -0.45 4.56
CA ALA A 126 -4.08 0.34 5.79
C ALA A 126 -5.22 0.05 6.78
N THR A 127 -6.47 -0.01 6.30
CA THR A 127 -7.62 -0.33 7.16
C THR A 127 -7.57 -1.76 7.70
N LEU A 128 -7.23 -2.74 6.86
CA LEU A 128 -7.10 -4.13 7.27
C LEU A 128 -5.94 -4.34 8.26
N ALA A 129 -4.83 -3.64 8.07
CA ALA A 129 -3.71 -3.65 9.00
C ALA A 129 -4.11 -3.06 10.36
N ALA A 130 -4.87 -1.96 10.39
CA ALA A 130 -5.38 -1.38 11.62
C ALA A 130 -6.32 -2.34 12.37
N VAL A 131 -7.18 -3.08 11.65
CA VAL A 131 -8.01 -4.13 12.24
C VAL A 131 -7.15 -5.27 12.79
N ALA A 132 -6.18 -5.77 12.02
CA ALA A 132 -5.29 -6.84 12.45
C ALA A 132 -4.51 -6.47 13.71
N ALA A 133 -4.04 -5.23 13.83
CA ALA A 133 -3.34 -4.72 15.01
C ALA A 133 -4.22 -4.64 16.26
N ARG A 134 -5.54 -4.45 16.12
CA ARG A 134 -6.48 -4.45 17.26
C ARG A 134 -6.74 -5.84 17.82
N GLU A 135 -6.57 -6.87 16.99
CA GLU A 135 -6.85 -8.26 17.34
C GLU A 135 -5.62 -9.01 17.89
N MET A 136 -4.45 -8.35 17.90
CA MET A 136 -3.21 -8.78 18.56
C MET A 136 -3.23 -8.48 20.05
#